data_AF-A0A382TXC6-F1
#
_entry.id   AF-A0A382TXC6-F1
#
_cell.length_a   1.000
_cell.length_b   1.000
_cell.length_c   1.000
_cell.angle_alpha   90.00
_cell.angle_beta   90.00
_cell.angle_gamma   90.00
#
_symmetry.space_group_name_H-M   'P 1'
#
loop_
_entity.id
_entity.type
_entity.pdbx_description
1 polymer ?
#
loop_
_entity_poly.entity_id
_entity_poly.type
_entity_poly.pdbx_seq_one_letter_code
_entity_poly.pdbx_strand_id
1 'polypeptide(L)'
;MSDFHAAEWDKKYDIAEKISDVRIKEFAKRVIYNENQGFLPKNELKLRDKTIAENILSMEKCPWNTIPEAMKEIDDLRENSDELDLNRLQEIDEYVQELEEYHKEKLNA
;
A
#
# COMPACT_ATOMS: atom_id res chain seq x y z
N MET A 1 -2.53 5.49 22.80
CA MET A 1 -1.42 5.32 21.84
C MET A 1 -0.09 4.99 22.52
N SER A 2 0.29 5.62 23.64
CA SER A 2 1.52 5.22 24.37
C SER A 2 1.56 3.71 24.67
N ASP A 3 0.48 3.18 25.24
CA ASP A 3 0.38 1.75 25.56
C ASP A 3 0.45 0.84 24.33
N PHE A 4 -0.13 1.29 23.20
CA PHE A 4 -0.04 0.57 21.93
C PHE A 4 1.39 0.49 21.41
N HIS A 5 2.13 1.60 21.47
CA HIS A 5 3.52 1.63 21.01
C HIS A 5 4.44 0.83 21.93
N ALA A 6 4.22 0.88 23.24
CA ALA A 6 5.01 0.13 24.23
C ALA A 6 4.68 -1.38 24.29
N ALA A 7 3.53 -1.81 23.75
CA ALA A 7 3.13 -3.20 23.77
C ALA A 7 3.91 -4.08 22.78
N GLU A 8 4.07 -5.35 23.14
CA GLU A 8 4.50 -6.42 22.25
C GLU A 8 3.48 -6.66 21.12
N TRP A 9 3.96 -7.15 19.98
CA TRP A 9 3.16 -7.30 18.76
C TRP A 9 1.90 -8.16 18.93
N ASP A 10 1.97 -9.24 19.71
CA ASP A 10 0.87 -10.16 20.01
C ASP A 10 -0.30 -9.48 20.74
N LYS A 11 -0.06 -8.35 21.40
CA LYS A 11 -1.07 -7.60 22.17
C LYS A 11 -1.58 -6.36 21.44
N LYS A 12 -0.89 -5.90 20.40
CA LYS A 12 -1.20 -4.63 19.72
C LYS A 12 -2.59 -4.65 19.08
N TYR A 13 -3.03 -5.77 18.52
CA TYR A 13 -4.36 -5.88 17.93
C TYR A 13 -5.47 -5.68 18.97
N ASP A 14 -5.38 -6.38 20.11
CA ASP A 14 -6.35 -6.27 21.20
C ASP A 14 -6.40 -4.86 21.80
N ILE A 15 -5.25 -4.20 21.88
CA ILE A 15 -5.17 -2.80 22.33
C ILE A 15 -5.84 -1.89 21.31
N ALA A 16 -5.59 -2.08 20.00
CA ALA A 16 -6.21 -1.30 18.95
C ALA A 16 -7.75 -1.42 18.98
N GLU A 17 -8.29 -2.62 19.22
CA GLU A 17 -9.74 -2.84 19.28
C GLU A 17 -10.43 -2.14 20.45
N LYS A 18 -9.71 -1.91 21.56
CA LYS A 18 -10.21 -1.20 22.73
C LYS A 18 -10.26 0.33 22.56
N ILE A 19 -9.64 0.87 21.51
CA ILE A 19 -9.65 2.32 21.22
C ILE A 19 -11.05 2.74 20.77
N SER A 20 -11.65 3.70 21.47
CA SER A 20 -12.99 4.20 21.15
C SER A 20 -13.03 5.12 19.93
N ASP A 21 -12.01 5.96 19.72
CA ASP A 21 -11.92 6.81 18.52
C ASP A 21 -11.58 5.95 17.30
N VAL A 22 -12.53 5.87 16.36
CA VAL A 22 -12.44 5.05 15.15
C VAL A 22 -11.22 5.41 14.30
N ARG A 23 -10.84 6.68 14.24
CA ARG A 23 -9.70 7.13 13.44
C ARG A 23 -8.40 6.63 14.03
N ILE A 24 -8.27 6.74 15.36
CA ILE A 24 -7.07 6.27 16.08
C ILE A 24 -6.98 4.74 16.04
N LYS A 25 -8.11 4.04 16.17
CA LYS A 25 -8.20 2.58 15.96
C LYS A 25 -7.68 2.20 14.58
N GLU A 26 -8.14 2.90 13.54
CA GLU A 26 -7.69 2.65 12.17
C GLU A 26 -6.20 2.93 11.98
N PHE A 27 -5.67 4.02 12.54
CA PHE A 27 -4.22 4.28 12.53
C PHE A 27 -3.43 3.17 13.22
N ALA A 28 -3.88 2.69 14.39
CA ALA A 28 -3.21 1.59 15.08
C ALA A 28 -3.19 0.32 14.22
N LYS A 29 -4.31 -0.03 13.57
CA LYS A 29 -4.39 -1.18 12.67
C LYS A 29 -3.52 -1.02 11.42
N ARG A 30 -3.43 0.18 10.85
CA ARG A 30 -2.52 0.49 9.74
C ARG A 30 -1.06 0.32 10.13
N VAL A 31 -0.68 0.72 11.35
CA VAL A 31 0.68 0.46 11.86
C VAL A 31 0.95 -1.05 11.92
N ILE A 32 0.00 -1.86 12.40
CA ILE A 32 0.17 -3.32 12.39
C ILE A 32 0.29 -3.84 10.95
N TYR A 33 -0.56 -3.38 10.04
CA TYR A 33 -0.53 -3.77 8.63
C TYR A 33 0.83 -3.50 7.97
N ASN A 34 1.35 -2.28 8.11
CA ASN A 34 2.58 -1.84 7.45
C ASN A 34 3.85 -2.45 8.05
N GLU A 35 3.89 -2.61 9.37
CA GLU A 35 5.11 -3.02 10.07
C GLU A 35 5.17 -4.52 10.36
N ASN A 36 4.01 -5.17 10.63
CA ASN A 36 3.95 -6.59 10.95
C ASN A 36 2.56 -7.21 10.70
N GLN A 37 2.22 -7.37 9.42
CA GLN A 37 0.92 -7.89 8.96
C GLN A 37 0.48 -9.23 9.58
N GLY A 38 1.41 -10.05 10.08
CA GLY A 38 1.12 -11.36 10.68
C GLY A 38 0.29 -11.29 11.98
N PHE A 39 0.25 -10.11 12.62
CA PHE A 39 -0.54 -9.85 13.83
C PHE A 39 -1.93 -9.26 13.54
N LEU A 40 -2.33 -9.14 12.27
CA LEU A 40 -3.70 -8.87 11.90
C LEU A 40 -4.49 -10.18 11.70
N PRO A 41 -5.78 -10.19 12.06
CA PRO A 41 -6.66 -11.29 11.67
C PRO A 41 -6.65 -11.49 10.15
N LYS A 42 -6.62 -12.76 9.72
CA LYS A 42 -6.48 -13.11 8.30
C LYS A 42 -7.54 -12.48 7.40
N ASN A 43 -8.78 -12.36 7.89
CA ASN A 43 -9.87 -11.72 7.17
C ASN A 43 -9.66 -10.21 7.01
N GLU A 44 -9.15 -9.54 8.04
CA GLU A 44 -8.86 -8.10 7.99
C GLU A 44 -7.64 -7.82 7.09
N LEU A 45 -6.62 -8.68 7.15
CA LEU A 45 -5.47 -8.62 6.27
C LEU A 45 -5.89 -8.75 4.80
N LYS A 46 -6.66 -9.80 4.46
CA LYS A 46 -7.18 -10.01 3.09
C LYS A 46 -8.02 -8.84 2.59
N LEU A 47 -8.91 -8.31 3.43
CA LEU A 47 -9.74 -7.17 3.06
C LEU A 47 -8.88 -5.93 2.76
N ARG A 48 -7.88 -5.64 3.60
CA ARG A 48 -6.96 -4.52 3.39
C ARG A 48 -6.12 -4.68 2.13
N ASP A 49 -5.53 -5.87 1.93
CA ASP A 49 -4.77 -6.21 0.73
C ASP A 49 -5.60 -5.97 -0.53
N LYS A 50 -6.84 -6.46 -0.54
CA LYS A 50 -7.78 -6.28 -1.64
C LYS A 50 -8.13 -4.80 -1.86
N THR A 51 -8.48 -4.06 -0.81
CA THR A 51 -8.82 -2.63 -0.92
C THR A 51 -7.65 -1.80 -1.45
N ILE A 52 -6.41 -2.09 -1.02
CA ILE A 52 -5.23 -1.40 -1.54
C ILE A 52 -5.05 -1.75 -3.02
N ALA A 53 -5.14 -3.03 -3.38
CA ALA A 53 -5.02 -3.47 -4.77
C ALA A 53 -6.07 -2.80 -5.68
N GLU A 54 -7.34 -2.74 -5.26
CA GLU A 54 -8.41 -2.05 -5.99
C GLU A 54 -8.09 -0.56 -6.20
N ASN A 55 -7.57 0.11 -5.17
CA ASN A 55 -7.28 1.55 -5.25
C ASN A 55 -6.11 1.86 -6.20
N ILE A 56 -5.03 1.09 -6.14
CA ILE A 56 -3.83 1.39 -6.92
C ILE A 56 -3.87 0.82 -8.33
N LEU A 57 -4.64 -0.24 -8.59
CA LEU A 57 -4.85 -0.80 -9.93
C LEU A 57 -6.02 -0.11 -10.67
N SER A 58 -6.65 0.88 -10.03
CA SER A 58 -7.77 1.62 -10.62
C SER A 58 -7.34 2.36 -11.88
N MET A 59 -8.22 2.32 -12.89
CA MET A 59 -8.14 3.13 -14.11
C MET A 59 -8.88 4.47 -13.98
N GLU A 60 -9.54 4.70 -12.84
CA GLU A 60 -10.24 5.96 -12.58
C GLU A 60 -9.27 7.07 -12.20
N LYS A 61 -9.69 8.31 -12.44
CA LYS A 61 -8.94 9.49 -11.99
C LYS A 61 -9.08 9.64 -10.48
N CYS A 62 -8.00 9.34 -9.75
CA CYS A 62 -7.93 9.43 -8.30
C CYS A 62 -7.08 10.62 -7.84
N PRO A 63 -7.21 11.07 -6.57
CA PRO A 63 -6.32 12.10 -6.00
C PRO A 63 -4.94 11.54 -5.57
N TRP A 64 -4.72 10.23 -5.73
CA TRP A 64 -3.44 9.55 -5.57
C TRP A 64 -3.02 8.94 -6.90
N ASN A 65 -1.72 8.71 -7.09
CA ASN A 65 -1.20 8.08 -8.30
C ASN A 65 -1.56 6.59 -8.30
N THR A 66 -2.11 6.10 -9.41
CA THR A 66 -2.39 4.68 -9.63
C THR A 66 -1.27 4.06 -10.46
N ILE A 67 -1.13 2.74 -10.44
CA ILE A 67 -0.15 2.04 -11.26
C ILE A 67 -0.32 2.35 -12.75
N PRO A 68 -1.55 2.34 -13.32
CA PRO A 68 -1.75 2.75 -14.71
C PRO A 68 -1.34 4.20 -15.00
N GLU A 69 -1.58 5.12 -14.07
CA GLU A 69 -1.18 6.52 -14.23
C GLU A 69 0.35 6.67 -14.13
N ALA A 70 1.00 6.00 -13.18
CA ALA A 70 2.46 5.98 -13.05
C ALA A 70 3.14 5.38 -14.30
N MET A 71 2.63 4.27 -14.85
CA MET A 71 3.15 3.68 -16.09
C MET A 71 3.05 4.66 -17.26
N LYS A 72 1.91 5.35 -17.37
CA LYS A 72 1.73 6.38 -18.41
C LYS A 72 2.71 7.55 -18.22
N GLU A 73 2.89 8.02 -16.98
CA GLU A 73 3.85 9.10 -16.69
C GLU A 73 5.28 8.70 -17.06
N ILE A 74 5.66 7.44 -16.83
CA ILE A 74 6.96 6.90 -17.23
C ILE A 74 7.12 6.92 -18.75
N ASP A 75 6.11 6.46 -19.50
CA ASP A 75 6.14 6.46 -20.96
C ASP A 75 6.19 7.90 -21.53
N ASP A 76 5.38 8.81 -20.98
CA ASP A 76 5.41 10.24 -21.34
C ASP A 76 6.80 10.84 -21.07
N LEU A 77 7.47 10.47 -19.97
CA LEU A 77 8.83 10.93 -19.65
C LEU A 77 9.88 10.37 -20.62
N ARG A 78 9.76 9.11 -21.05
CA ARG A 78 10.66 8.47 -22.02
C ARG A 78 10.63 9.18 -23.37
N GLU A 79 9.45 9.60 -23.82
CA GLU A 79 9.27 10.23 -25.13
C GLU A 79 9.75 11.68 -25.18
N ASN A 80 9.66 12.41 -24.06
CA ASN A 80 9.77 13.87 -24.06
C ASN A 80 11.07 14.44 -23.45
N SER A 81 12.00 13.59 -23.00
CA SER A 81 13.16 14.06 -22.20
C SER A 81 14.51 13.55 -22.72
N ASP A 82 15.22 14.39 -23.49
CA ASP A 82 16.56 14.09 -24.03
C ASP A 82 17.67 14.08 -22.95
N GLU A 83 17.43 14.69 -21.78
CA GLU A 83 18.40 14.82 -20.68
C GLU A 83 18.05 13.95 -19.44
N LEU A 84 17.10 13.04 -19.56
CA LEU A 84 16.67 12.22 -18.44
C LEU A 84 17.67 11.10 -18.14
N ASP A 85 17.84 10.79 -16.85
CA ASP A 85 18.53 9.56 -16.44
C ASP A 85 17.64 8.35 -16.75
N LEU A 86 17.81 7.80 -17.96
CA LEU A 86 17.03 6.67 -18.45
C LEU A 86 17.25 5.41 -17.60
N ASN A 87 18.42 5.25 -16.97
CA ASN A 87 18.66 4.10 -16.09
C ASN A 87 17.78 4.22 -14.84
N ARG A 88 17.72 5.42 -14.25
CA ARG A 88 16.86 5.66 -13.10
C ARG A 88 15.38 5.51 -13.44
N LEU A 89 14.97 5.95 -14.63
CA LEU A 89 13.59 5.76 -15.09
C LEU A 89 13.25 4.28 -15.30
N GLN A 90 14.20 3.50 -15.84
CA GLN A 90 14.04 2.06 -16.02
C GLN A 90 13.88 1.34 -14.67
N GLU A 91 14.67 1.68 -13.65
CA GLU A 91 14.52 1.13 -12.30
C GLU A 91 13.13 1.41 -11.70
N ILE A 92 12.58 2.60 -11.96
CA ILE A 92 11.23 2.97 -11.50
C ILE A 92 10.17 2.16 -12.24
N ASP A 93 10.31 1.97 -13.55
CA ASP A 93 9.39 1.16 -14.36
C ASP A 93 9.36 -0.31 -13.90
N GLU A 94 10.53 -0.91 -13.71
CA GLU A 94 10.65 -2.27 -13.18
C GLU A 94 9.97 -2.39 -11.81
N TYR A 95 10.20 -1.44 -10.90
CA TYR A 95 9.55 -1.40 -9.60
C TYR A 95 8.02 -1.29 -9.71
N VAL A 96 7.50 -0.45 -10.60
CA VAL A 96 6.06 -0.27 -10.81
C VAL A 96 5.42 -1.53 -11.41
N GLN A 97 6.11 -2.22 -12.31
CA GLN A 97 5.66 -3.51 -12.87
C GLN A 97 5.63 -4.60 -11.80
N GLU A 98 6.67 -4.73 -10.98
CA GLU A 98 6.69 -5.66 -9.84
C GLU A 98 5.55 -5.38 -8.85
N LEU A 99 5.28 -4.10 -8.56
CA LEU A 99 4.13 -3.70 -7.74
C LEU A 99 2.80 -4.10 -8.37
N GLU A 100 2.66 -3.94 -9.69
CA GLU A 100 1.45 -4.33 -10.40
C GLU A 100 1.17 -5.83 -10.23
N GLU A 101 2.19 -6.67 -10.47
CA GLU A 101 2.10 -8.12 -10.30
C GLU A 101 1.72 -8.48 -8.86
N TYR A 102 2.43 -7.92 -7.88
CA TYR A 102 2.15 -8.14 -6.47
C TYR A 102 0.70 -7.85 -6.11
N HIS A 103 0.18 -6.68 -6.53
CA HIS A 103 -1.18 -6.29 -6.19
C HIS A 103 -2.26 -7.02 -7.00
N LYS A 104 -1.95 -7.49 -8.22
CA LYS A 104 -2.83 -8.39 -8.99
C LYS A 104 -3.01 -9.73 -8.28
N GLU A 105 -1.97 -10.28 -7.66
CA GLU A 105 -2.09 -11.50 -6.85
C GLU A 105 -3.01 -11.27 -5.64
N LYS A 106 -2.86 -10.14 -4.95
CA LYS A 106 -3.67 -9.76 -3.78
C LYS A 106 -5.14 -9.51 -4.11
N LEU A 107 -5.44 -8.99 -5.29
CA LEU A 107 -6.82 -8.75 -5.75
C LEU A 107 -7.60 -10.06 -5.92
N ASN A 108 -6.91 -11.14 -6.30
CA ASN A 108 -7.48 -12.44 -6.64
C ASN A 108 -7.44 -13.46 -5.47
N ALA A 109 -6.91 -13.09 -4.30
CA ALA A 109 -6.66 -13.98 -3.14
C ALA A 109 -7.75 -13.96 -2.05
#